data_AF-A0A2V2B559-F1
#
_entry.id   AF-A0A2V2B559-F1
#
_cell.length_a   1.000
_cell.length_b   1.000
_cell.length_c   1.000
_cell.angle_alpha   90.00
_cell.angle_beta   90.00
_cell.angle_gamma   90.00
#
_symmetry.space_group_name_H-M   'P 1'
#
loop_
_entity.id
_entity.type
_entity.pdbx_description
1 polymer ?
#
loop_
_entity_poly.entity_id
_entity_poly.type
_entity_poly.pdbx_seq_one_letter_code
_entity_poly.pdbx_strand_id
1 'polypeptide(L)'
;MGRLGIYVSTKIEKEIRDIYQLEIQNGAHPSEVSLSSVCNELLRQGLIMHNAKKNKDTFSQQKWNREILRKVTGSYEAVLMILTMMNEIQLKNAGSNDDAAIDAMLSQYLSAIKQAEDTAESNHFIKPENAE
;
A
#
# COMPACT_ATOMS: atom_id res chain seq x y z
N MET A 1 -17.37 -16.56 35.29
CA MET A 1 -17.36 -15.45 34.32
C MET A 1 -17.65 -14.15 35.05
N GLY A 2 -16.94 -13.06 34.74
CA GLY A 2 -17.26 -11.73 35.26
C GLY A 2 -18.43 -11.12 34.48
N ARG A 3 -19.32 -10.38 35.16
CA ARG A 3 -20.43 -9.67 34.52
C ARG A 3 -20.03 -8.21 34.31
N LEU A 4 -20.14 -7.72 33.07
CA LEU A 4 -19.96 -6.31 32.75
C LEU A 4 -21.29 -5.71 32.25
N GLY A 5 -21.66 -4.56 32.79
CA GLY A 5 -22.73 -3.72 32.25
C GLY A 5 -22.11 -2.59 31.42
N ILE A 6 -22.21 -2.68 30.10
CA ILE A 6 -21.57 -1.74 29.17
C ILE A 6 -22.67 -1.08 28.34
N TYR A 7 -22.57 0.24 28.19
CA TYR A 7 -23.37 0.99 27.23
C TYR A 7 -22.61 1.08 25.92
N VAL A 8 -23.27 0.74 24.82
CA VAL A 8 -22.72 0.84 23.46
C VAL A 8 -23.55 1.81 22.63
N SER A 9 -22.97 2.36 21.57
CA SER A 9 -23.73 3.18 20.63
C SER A 9 -24.80 2.35 19.93
N THR A 10 -25.89 2.98 19.49
CA THR A 10 -26.99 2.31 18.78
C THR A 10 -26.51 1.57 17.53
N LYS A 11 -25.51 2.12 16.83
CA LYS A 11 -24.90 1.45 15.67
C LYS A 11 -24.25 0.12 16.06
N ILE A 12 -23.42 0.13 17.10
CA ILE A 12 -22.76 -1.09 17.59
C ILE A 12 -23.78 -2.09 18.10
N GLU A 13 -24.78 -1.64 18.86
CA GLU A 13 -25.86 -2.52 19.33
C GLU A 13 -26.56 -3.23 18.16
N LYS A 14 -26.91 -2.46 17.11
CA LYS A 14 -27.57 -3.00 15.92
C LYS A 14 -26.68 -4.03 15.22
N GLU A 15 -25.40 -3.72 14.98
CA GLU A 15 -24.47 -4.65 14.33
C GLU A 15 -24.31 -5.96 15.12
N ILE A 16 -24.23 -5.89 16.45
CA ILE A 16 -24.17 -7.09 17.31
C ILE A 16 -25.45 -7.92 17.19
N ARG A 17 -26.62 -7.26 17.17
CA ARG A 17 -27.90 -7.95 16.98
C ARG A 17 -28.01 -8.58 15.60
N ASP A 18 -27.54 -7.91 14.56
CA ASP A 18 -27.54 -8.44 13.19
C ASP A 18 -26.67 -9.69 13.09
N ILE A 19 -25.48 -9.70 13.72
CA ILE A 19 -24.62 -10.89 13.81
C ILE A 19 -25.35 -12.03 14.55
N TYR A 20 -25.95 -11.74 15.70
CA TYR A 20 -26.70 -12.73 16.46
C TYR A 20 -27.86 -13.33 15.64
N GLN A 21 -28.62 -12.50 14.92
CA GLN A 21 -29.72 -12.96 14.07
C GLN A 21 -29.23 -13.82 12.91
N LEU A 22 -28.07 -13.50 12.33
CA LEU A 22 -27.46 -14.29 11.28
C LEU A 22 -27.05 -15.69 11.75
N GLU A 23 -26.50 -15.81 12.97
CA GLU A 23 -26.20 -17.12 13.58
C GLU A 23 -27.46 -17.97 13.75
N ILE A 24 -28.56 -17.38 14.23
CA ILE A 24 -29.85 -18.07 14.36
C ILE A 24 -30.40 -18.47 12.99
N GLN A 25 -30.30 -17.61 11.98
CA GLN A 25 -30.72 -17.92 10.60
C GLN A 25 -29.89 -19.07 9.98
N ASN A 26 -28.62 -19.20 10.38
CA ASN A 26 -27.75 -20.29 9.96
C ASN A 26 -28.04 -21.62 10.69
N GLY A 27 -29.07 -21.67 11.55
CA GLY A 27 -29.51 -22.88 12.23
C GLY A 27 -28.89 -23.08 13.62
N ALA A 28 -28.20 -22.08 14.18
CA ALA A 28 -27.70 -22.17 15.55
C ALA A 28 -28.87 -22.23 16.55
N HIS A 29 -28.81 -23.15 17.50
CA HIS A 29 -29.86 -23.26 18.51
C HIS A 29 -29.72 -22.11 19.54
N PRO A 30 -30.82 -21.50 20.02
CA PRO A 30 -30.77 -20.42 21.01
C PRO A 30 -30.11 -20.78 22.35
N SER A 31 -29.93 -22.07 22.63
CA SER A 31 -29.17 -22.54 23.82
C SER A 31 -27.66 -22.51 23.63
N GLU A 32 -27.19 -22.45 22.39
CA GLU A 32 -25.76 -22.45 22.03
C GLU A 32 -25.27 -21.03 21.78
N VAL A 33 -26.12 -20.19 21.17
CA VAL A 33 -25.80 -18.80 20.85
C VAL A 33 -26.77 -17.85 21.56
N SER A 34 -26.20 -16.93 22.33
CA SER A 34 -26.90 -15.84 23.01
C SER A 34 -26.25 -14.51 22.66
N LEU A 35 -26.98 -13.41 22.83
CA LEU A 35 -26.41 -12.08 22.62
C LEU A 35 -25.16 -11.85 23.48
N SER A 36 -25.17 -12.37 24.72
CA SER A 36 -24.02 -12.29 25.63
C SER A 36 -22.82 -13.09 25.14
N SER A 37 -23.03 -14.28 24.54
CA SER A 37 -21.92 -15.08 24.00
C SER A 37 -21.32 -14.45 22.74
N VAL A 38 -22.15 -13.88 21.88
CA VAL A 38 -21.71 -13.08 20.71
C VAL A 38 -20.90 -11.86 21.17
N CYS A 39 -21.40 -11.09 22.13
CA CYS A 39 -20.67 -9.96 22.72
C CYS A 39 -19.32 -10.39 23.31
N ASN A 40 -19.28 -11.51 24.03
CA ASN A 40 -18.06 -12.01 24.64
C ASN A 40 -17.01 -12.40 23.59
N GLU A 41 -17.42 -13.04 22.50
CA GLU A 41 -16.52 -13.38 21.40
C GLU A 41 -16.01 -12.14 20.68
N LEU A 42 -16.87 -11.15 20.42
CA LEU A 42 -16.45 -9.87 19.84
C LEU A 42 -15.45 -9.12 20.74
N LEU A 43 -15.67 -9.11 22.06
CA LEU A 43 -14.72 -8.53 23.01
C LEU A 43 -13.38 -9.29 22.99
N ARG A 44 -13.41 -10.63 22.91
CA ARG A 44 -12.20 -11.45 22.80
C ARG A 44 -11.43 -11.13 21.52
N GLN A 45 -12.10 -11.07 20.38
CA GLN A 45 -11.49 -10.70 19.09
C GLN A 45 -10.93 -9.28 19.14
N GLY A 46 -11.66 -8.33 19.72
CA GLY A 46 -11.21 -6.96 19.94
C GLY A 46 -9.94 -6.89 20.79
N LEU A 47 -9.85 -7.68 21.86
CA LEU A 47 -8.64 -7.77 22.70
C LEU A 47 -7.46 -8.38 21.95
N ILE A 48 -7.68 -9.41 21.13
CA ILE A 48 -6.63 -9.99 20.26
C ILE A 48 -6.09 -8.92 19.32
N MET A 49 -6.96 -8.19 18.62
CA MET A 49 -6.54 -7.13 17.70
C MET A 49 -5.85 -5.97 18.42
N HIS A 50 -6.35 -5.56 19.58
CA HIS A 50 -5.75 -4.52 20.41
C HIS A 50 -4.35 -4.91 20.89
N ASN A 51 -4.16 -6.15 21.35
CA ASN A 51 -2.86 -6.66 21.78
C ASN A 51 -1.91 -6.84 20.59
N ALA A 52 -2.41 -7.27 19.43
CA ALA A 52 -1.62 -7.33 18.20
C ALA A 52 -1.14 -5.94 17.74
N LYS A 53 -1.96 -4.89 17.93
CA LYS A 53 -1.55 -3.50 17.69
C LYS A 53 -0.45 -3.04 18.65
N LYS A 54 -0.52 -3.41 19.93
CA LYS A 54 0.57 -3.14 20.89
C LYS A 54 1.90 -3.77 20.48
N ASN A 55 1.85 -4.90 19.77
CA ASN A 55 3.03 -5.66 19.34
C ASN A 55 3.54 -5.32 17.93
N LYS A 56 3.03 -4.28 17.25
CA LYS A 56 3.44 -3.93 15.89
C LYS A 56 4.17 -2.59 15.79
N ASP A 57 5.35 -2.68 15.18
CA ASP A 57 6.19 -1.59 14.67
C ASP A 57 5.31 -0.51 14.01
N THR A 58 5.24 0.65 14.66
CA THR A 58 4.46 1.79 14.17
C THR A 58 4.97 2.17 12.78
N PHE A 59 4.07 2.24 11.80
CA PHE A 59 4.44 2.71 10.47
C PHE A 59 5.05 4.10 10.57
N SER A 60 6.33 4.21 10.19
CA SER A 60 7.02 5.49 10.12
C SER A 60 7.00 5.97 8.67
N GLN A 61 6.19 7.01 8.42
CA GLN A 61 6.15 7.67 7.13
C GLN A 61 7.55 8.09 6.66
N GLN A 62 8.39 8.57 7.59
CA GLN A 62 9.75 8.98 7.27
C GLN A 62 10.63 7.80 6.82
N LYS A 63 10.57 6.65 7.51
CA LYS A 63 11.30 5.44 7.10
C LYS A 63 10.79 4.92 5.76
N TRP A 64 9.47 4.91 5.57
CA TRP A 64 8.84 4.52 4.31
C TRP A 64 9.28 5.42 3.15
N ASN A 65 9.18 6.74 3.30
CA ASN A 65 9.61 7.70 2.28
C ASN A 65 11.10 7.54 1.93
N ARG A 66 11.96 7.37 2.95
CA ARG A 66 13.39 7.13 2.74
C ARG A 66 13.63 5.84 1.96
N GLU A 67 12.90 4.77 2.28
CA GLU A 67 13.04 3.48 1.61
C GLU A 67 12.56 3.53 0.16
N ILE A 68 11.42 4.18 -0.09
CA ILE A 68 10.90 4.38 -1.44
C ILE A 68 11.87 5.22 -2.28
N LEU A 69 12.35 6.34 -1.75
CA LEU A 69 13.32 7.18 -2.46
C LEU A 69 14.61 6.40 -2.78
N ARG A 70 15.13 5.64 -1.81
CA ARG A 70 16.30 4.77 -2.02
C ARG A 70 16.09 3.78 -3.16
N LYS A 71 14.94 3.10 -3.20
CA LYS A 71 14.62 2.11 -4.24
C LYS A 71 14.44 2.76 -5.60
N VAL A 72 13.68 3.85 -5.69
CA VAL A 72 13.40 4.54 -6.95
C VAL A 72 14.68 5.14 -7.54
N THR A 73 15.46 5.88 -6.74
CA THR A 73 16.74 6.45 -7.20
C THR A 73 17.71 5.35 -7.63
N GLY A 74 17.82 4.27 -6.86
CA GLY A 74 18.67 3.13 -7.22
C GLY A 74 18.25 2.45 -8.52
N SER A 75 16.94 2.30 -8.76
CA SER A 75 16.43 1.78 -10.03
C SER A 75 16.69 2.71 -11.20
N TYR A 76 16.53 4.03 -11.02
CA TYR A 76 16.80 5.03 -12.04
C TYR A 76 18.28 5.04 -12.46
N GLU A 77 19.19 5.02 -11.50
CA GLU A 77 20.63 4.92 -11.76
C GLU A 77 20.99 3.61 -12.46
N ALA A 78 20.38 2.49 -12.07
CA ALA A 78 20.60 1.20 -12.72
C ALA A 78 20.16 1.19 -14.19
N VAL A 79 19.01 1.79 -14.49
CA VAL A 79 18.52 1.93 -15.87
C VAL A 79 19.49 2.78 -16.69
N LEU A 80 20.01 3.88 -16.14
CA LEU A 80 21.01 4.71 -16.83
C LEU A 80 22.30 3.97 -17.11
N MET A 81 22.83 3.21 -16.14
CA MET A 81 24.03 2.40 -16.36
C MET A 81 23.81 1.39 -17.50
N ILE A 82 22.65 0.71 -17.53
CA ILE A 82 22.31 -0.25 -18.59
C ILE A 82 22.25 0.46 -19.95
N LEU A 83 21.59 1.62 -20.03
CA LEU A 83 21.50 2.43 -21.24
C LEU A 83 22.88 2.85 -21.76
N THR A 84 23.76 3.33 -20.88
CA THR A 84 25.13 3.68 -21.24
C THR A 84 25.89 2.47 -21.79
N MET A 85 25.85 1.33 -21.08
CA MET A 85 26.50 0.10 -21.54
C MET A 85 25.97 -0.37 -22.90
N MET A 86 24.66 -0.29 -23.12
CA MET A 86 24.05 -0.66 -24.41
C MET A 86 24.51 0.27 -25.54
N ASN A 87 24.57 1.57 -25.30
CA ASN A 87 25.05 2.55 -26.29
C ASN A 87 26.54 2.35 -26.61
N GLU A 88 27.37 2.11 -25.60
CA GLU A 88 28.79 1.78 -25.81
C GLU A 88 28.97 0.53 -26.67
N ILE A 89 28.19 -0.52 -26.43
CA ILE A 89 28.23 -1.76 -27.24
C ILE A 89 27.81 -1.46 -28.68
N GLN A 90 26.73 -0.67 -28.88
CA GLN A 90 26.24 -0.34 -30.22
C GLN A 90 27.26 0.47 -31.02
N LEU A 91 27.91 1.46 -30.42
CA LEU A 91 28.89 2.30 -31.10
C LEU A 91 30.18 1.55 -31.43
N LYS A 92 30.66 0.71 -30.49
CA LYS A 92 31.79 -0.20 -30.76
C LYS A 92 31.49 -1.14 -31.91
N ASN A 93 30.26 -1.66 -32.01
CA ASN A 93 29.84 -2.51 -33.12
C ASN A 93 29.69 -1.74 -34.45
N ALA A 94 29.31 -0.46 -34.39
CA ALA A 94 29.17 0.41 -35.56
C ALA A 94 30.53 0.95 -36.09
N GLY A 95 31.64 0.72 -35.36
CA GLY A 95 32.96 1.20 -35.72
C GLY A 95 33.18 2.70 -35.48
N SER A 96 32.24 3.37 -34.82
CA SER A 96 32.35 4.78 -34.44
C SER A 96 32.78 4.90 -32.97
N ASN A 97 33.93 5.51 -32.72
CA ASN A 97 34.38 5.90 -31.37
C ASN A 97 34.08 7.39 -31.12
N ASP A 98 32.84 7.81 -31.35
CA ASP A 98 32.44 9.20 -31.12
C ASP A 98 31.67 9.30 -29.80
N ASP A 99 32.39 9.67 -28.74
CA ASP A 99 31.82 9.83 -27.40
C ASP A 99 30.72 10.91 -27.37
N ALA A 100 30.75 11.89 -28.27
CA ALA A 100 29.71 12.91 -28.40
C ALA A 100 28.35 12.32 -28.84
N ALA A 101 28.37 11.22 -29.59
CA ALA A 101 27.15 10.52 -30.00
C ALA A 101 26.51 9.76 -28.81
N ILE A 102 27.31 9.26 -27.87
CA ILE A 102 26.83 8.62 -26.63
C ILE A 102 26.06 9.64 -25.80
N ASP A 103 26.67 10.80 -25.55
CA ASP A 103 26.07 11.84 -24.71
C ASP A 103 24.78 12.40 -25.31
N ALA A 104 24.73 12.56 -26.64
CA ALA A 104 23.53 12.96 -27.35
C ALA A 104 22.41 11.92 -27.22
N MET A 105 22.71 10.64 -27.40
CA MET A 105 21.73 9.56 -27.24
C MET A 105 21.24 9.42 -25.80
N LEU A 106 22.13 9.49 -24.81
CA LEU A 106 21.77 9.46 -23.39
C LEU A 106 20.84 10.62 -23.03
N SER A 107 21.13 11.82 -23.52
CA SER A 107 20.28 13.01 -23.31
C SER A 107 18.88 12.82 -23.91
N GLN A 108 18.79 12.19 -25.08
CA GLN A 108 17.51 11.86 -25.71
C GLN A 108 16.72 10.84 -24.89
N TYR A 109 17.36 9.77 -24.40
CA TYR A 109 16.70 8.77 -23.57
C TYR A 109 16.23 9.35 -22.24
N LEU A 110 17.04 10.18 -21.58
CA LEU A 110 16.65 10.91 -20.37
C LEU A 110 15.41 11.78 -20.58
N SER A 111 15.35 12.49 -21.71
CA SER A 111 14.18 13.31 -22.07
C SER A 111 12.93 12.44 -22.30
N ALA A 112 13.08 11.28 -22.95
CA ALA A 112 11.98 10.36 -23.19
C ALA A 112 11.46 9.70 -21.91
N ILE A 113 12.36 9.32 -20.99
CA ILE A 113 12.00 8.79 -19.67
C ILE A 113 11.19 9.82 -18.90
N LYS A 114 11.67 11.07 -18.85
CA LYS A 114 10.96 12.15 -18.15
C LYS A 114 9.57 12.40 -18.73
N GLN A 115 9.43 12.42 -20.05
CA GLN A 115 8.12 12.57 -20.69
C GLN A 115 7.18 11.40 -20.37
N ALA A 116 7.70 10.17 -20.30
CA ALA A 116 6.92 9.01 -19.91
C ALA A 116 6.48 9.07 -18.43
N GLU A 117 7.36 9.55 -17.54
CA GLU A 117 7.04 9.82 -16.13
C GLU A 117 5.94 10.87 -15.99
N ASP A 118 6.07 12.03 -16.65
CA ASP A 118 5.06 13.11 -16.63
C ASP A 118 3.70 12.61 -17.17
N THR A 119 3.73 11.77 -18.20
CA THR A 119 2.51 11.18 -18.79
C THR A 119 1.86 10.17 -17.86
N ALA A 120 2.66 9.31 -17.23
CA ALA A 120 2.18 8.35 -16.24
C ALA A 120 1.60 9.07 -15.02
N GLU A 121 2.23 10.16 -14.59
CA GLU A 121 1.74 11.00 -13.50
C GLU A 121 0.35 11.56 -13.84
N SER A 122 0.20 12.19 -15.01
CA SER A 122 -1.06 12.77 -15.45
C SER A 122 -2.18 11.73 -15.68
N ASN A 123 -1.84 10.47 -15.97
CA ASN A 123 -2.83 9.42 -16.26
C ASN A 123 -3.28 8.67 -15.00
N HIS A 124 -2.45 8.63 -13.95
CA HIS A 124 -2.68 7.78 -12.78
C HIS A 124 -2.91 8.55 -11.48
N PHE A 125 -2.47 9.81 -11.40
CA PHE A 125 -2.70 10.63 -10.21
C PHE A 125 -3.80 11.68 -10.50
N ILE A 126 -4.77 11.76 -9.59
CA ILE A 126 -5.85 12.75 -9.66
C ILE A 126 -5.21 14.13 -9.46
N LYS A 127 -5.31 15.00 -10.46
CA LYS A 127 -4.90 16.40 -10.32
C LYS A 127 -5.74 17.05 -9.20
N PRO A 128 -5.13 17.73 -8.23
CA PRO A 128 -5.87 18.44 -7.20
C PRO A 128 -6.52 19.70 -7.81
N GLU A 129 -7.64 19.53 -8.51
CA GLU A 129 -8.46 20.64 -9.02
C GLU A 129 -9.83 20.75 -8.32
N ASN A 130 -10.02 20.15 -7.14
CA ASN A 130 -11.25 20.33 -6.34
C ASN A 130 -10.96 20.38 -4.82
N ALA A 131 -10.03 21.24 -4.41
CA ALA A 131 -9.81 21.57 -3.00
C ALA A 131 -9.68 23.09 -2.81
N GLU A 132 -10.71 23.82 -3.23
CA GLU A 132 -11.07 25.16 -2.74
C GLU A 132 -12.56 25.19 -2.43
#